data_AF-A0A8C6Y741-F1
#
_entry.id   AF-A0A8C6Y741-F1
#
_cell.length_a   1.000
_cell.length_b   1.000
_cell.length_c   1.000
_cell.angle_alpha   90.00
_cell.angle_beta   90.00
_cell.angle_gamma   90.00
#
_symmetry.space_group_name_H-M   'P 1'
#
loop_
_entity.id
_entity.type
_entity.pdbx_description
1 polymer ?
#
loop_
_entity_poly.entity_id
_entity_poly.type
_entity_poly.pdbx_seq_one_letter_code
_entity_poly.pdbx_strand_id
1 'polypeptide(L)'
;MTSLDTQTDFYVGGPPSLNLVNPRAIKNVPTGFTGCIREVFVNGKELKLTEKGAKSGSNIGDCDGTPCGYRVCKNNGKCKVIESDYSCLCPKQWMGKTCDVCIPNPFTGNSYIKYTDTNYEERDLRFTRISFNFTTSQMDGLLWLFKNKVNFSYTYYIFLISTYCITHFY
;
A
#
# COMPACT_ATOMS: atom_id res chain seq x y z
N MET A 1 -10.94 -27.52 7.29
CA MET A 1 -10.64 -26.10 6.95
C MET A 1 -11.68 -25.23 7.63
N THR A 2 -11.35 -24.59 8.75
CA THR A 2 -12.20 -23.57 9.36
C THR A 2 -11.89 -22.25 8.67
N SER A 3 -12.60 -22.00 7.57
CA SER A 3 -12.64 -20.67 6.94
C SER A 3 -13.27 -19.71 7.94
N LEU A 4 -12.68 -18.53 8.14
CA LEU A 4 -13.36 -17.44 8.82
C LEU A 4 -14.44 -16.94 7.86
N ASP A 5 -15.64 -17.52 7.95
CA ASP A 5 -16.81 -17.07 7.21
C ASP A 5 -17.23 -15.70 7.75
N THR A 6 -16.79 -14.62 7.10
CA THR A 6 -17.13 -13.25 7.49
C THR A 6 -18.48 -12.80 6.89
N GLN A 7 -19.43 -13.71 6.68
CA GLN A 7 -20.80 -13.32 6.33
C GLN A 7 -21.48 -12.52 7.44
N THR A 8 -20.99 -12.61 8.69
CA THR A 8 -21.43 -11.82 9.84
C THR A 8 -20.37 -10.82 10.29
N ASP A 9 -20.80 -9.75 10.97
CA ASP A 9 -19.89 -8.77 11.60
C ASP A 9 -18.94 -9.50 12.57
N PHE A 10 -17.67 -9.06 12.63
CA PHE A 10 -16.66 -9.57 13.57
C PHE A 10 -16.12 -8.42 14.44
N TYR A 11 -15.61 -8.77 15.61
CA TYR A 11 -15.19 -7.80 16.62
C TYR A 11 -13.69 -7.89 16.88
N VAL A 12 -13.05 -6.73 17.03
CA VAL A 12 -11.64 -6.61 17.44
C VAL A 12 -11.63 -5.98 18.84
N GLY A 13 -10.93 -6.60 19.80
CA GLY A 13 -10.87 -6.14 21.19
C GLY A 13 -12.03 -6.60 22.08
N GLY A 14 -13.15 -7.02 21.51
CA GLY A 14 -14.26 -7.64 22.24
C GLY A 14 -15.64 -7.28 21.68
N PRO A 15 -16.68 -8.10 21.92
CA PRO A 15 -18.04 -7.78 21.52
C PRO A 15 -18.68 -6.72 22.46
N PRO A 16 -19.78 -6.06 22.04
CA PRO A 16 -20.51 -5.10 22.87
C PRO A 16 -21.12 -5.73 24.15
N SER A 17 -21.31 -7.05 24.15
CA SER A 17 -21.72 -7.82 25.33
C SER A 17 -20.99 -9.15 25.38
N LEU A 18 -20.45 -9.49 26.55
CA LEU A 18 -19.70 -10.73 26.77
C LEU A 18 -20.58 -11.99 26.69
N ASN A 19 -21.91 -11.84 26.78
CA ASN A 19 -22.86 -12.94 26.59
C ASN A 19 -22.87 -13.49 25.15
N LEU A 20 -22.30 -12.75 24.19
CA LEU A 20 -22.12 -13.18 22.81
C LEU A 20 -20.95 -14.16 22.66
N VAL A 21 -20.07 -14.27 23.67
CA VAL A 21 -18.94 -15.20 23.65
C VAL A 21 -19.43 -16.60 24.01
N ASN A 22 -19.16 -17.57 23.14
CA ASN A 22 -19.45 -18.97 23.43
C ASN A 22 -18.67 -19.44 24.67
N PRO A 23 -19.33 -19.84 25.77
CA PRO A 23 -18.65 -20.26 27.00
C PRO A 23 -17.74 -21.48 26.82
N ARG A 24 -17.98 -22.29 25.77
CA ARG A 24 -17.14 -23.45 25.44
C ARG A 24 -15.85 -23.07 24.71
N ALA A 25 -15.75 -21.83 24.21
CA ALA A 25 -14.57 -21.33 23.50
C ALA A 25 -13.53 -20.68 24.44
N ILE A 26 -13.83 -20.62 25.74
CA ILE A 26 -13.02 -19.93 26.74
C ILE A 26 -12.83 -20.79 27.99
N LYS A 27 -11.65 -20.73 28.60
CA LYS A 27 -11.33 -21.47 29.83
C LYS A 27 -11.78 -20.75 31.10
N ASN A 28 -11.84 -19.42 31.05
CA ASN A 28 -12.18 -18.53 32.16
C ASN A 28 -13.32 -17.58 31.74
N VAL A 29 -13.87 -16.83 32.69
CA VAL A 29 -14.86 -15.77 32.43
C VAL A 29 -14.32 -14.83 31.34
N PRO A 30 -15.10 -14.55 30.27
CA PRO A 30 -14.64 -13.71 29.19
C PRO A 30 -14.48 -12.28 29.68
N THR A 31 -13.38 -11.63 29.31
CA THR A 31 -13.14 -10.21 29.56
C THR A 31 -12.81 -9.50 28.25
N GLY A 32 -13.16 -8.23 28.13
CA GLY A 32 -12.72 -7.40 27.00
C GLY A 32 -11.20 -7.22 27.00
N PHE A 33 -10.63 -6.98 25.83
CA PHE A 33 -9.22 -6.62 25.70
C PHE A 33 -8.98 -5.21 26.24
N THR A 34 -7.87 -5.02 26.97
CA THR A 34 -7.38 -3.71 27.40
C THR A 34 -5.94 -3.56 26.94
N GLY A 35 -5.68 -2.55 26.11
CA GLY A 35 -4.36 -2.28 25.53
C GLY A 35 -4.45 -1.66 24.13
N CYS A 36 -3.32 -1.65 23.41
CA CYS A 36 -3.25 -1.14 22.03
C CYS A 36 -3.35 -2.28 21.01
N ILE A 37 -4.21 -2.13 20.01
CA ILE A 37 -4.25 -3.01 18.83
C ILE A 37 -3.83 -2.20 17.61
N ARG A 38 -2.87 -2.72 16.83
CA ARG A 38 -2.35 -2.10 15.62
C ARG A 38 -2.18 -3.14 14.52
N GLU A 39 -2.21 -2.71 13.26
CA GLU A 39 -1.82 -3.50 12.09
C GLU A 39 -2.57 -4.84 11.96
N VAL A 40 -3.90 -4.78 12.02
CA VAL A 40 -4.74 -5.99 11.89
C VAL A 40 -4.90 -6.35 10.42
N PHE A 41 -4.46 -7.55 10.05
CA PHE A 41 -4.62 -8.11 8.70
C PHE A 41 -5.55 -9.33 8.74
N VAL A 42 -6.53 -9.36 7.85
CA VAL A 42 -7.42 -10.52 7.63
C VAL A 42 -7.32 -10.90 6.17
N ASN A 43 -6.83 -12.12 5.89
CA ASN A 43 -6.63 -12.64 4.53
C ASN A 43 -5.83 -11.68 3.61
N GLY A 44 -4.77 -11.07 4.13
CA GLY A 44 -3.92 -10.10 3.40
C GLY A 44 -4.52 -8.70 3.25
N LYS A 45 -5.78 -8.49 3.67
CA LYS A 45 -6.42 -7.17 3.71
C LYS A 45 -6.21 -6.53 5.07
N GLU A 46 -5.62 -5.34 5.09
CA GLU A 46 -5.52 -4.54 6.30
C GLU A 46 -6.90 -3.97 6.69
N LEU A 47 -7.26 -4.12 7.97
CA LEU A 47 -8.41 -3.48 8.55
C LEU A 47 -8.01 -2.10 9.08
N LYS A 48 -8.69 -1.06 8.59
CA LYS A 48 -8.53 0.29 9.10
C LYS A 48 -9.31 0.43 10.40
N LEU A 49 -8.61 0.45 11.54
CA LEU A 49 -9.20 0.58 12.89
C LEU A 49 -9.66 2.02 13.20
N THR A 50 -10.21 2.72 12.22
CA THR A 50 -10.68 4.11 12.33
C THR A 50 -12.18 4.17 12.02
N GLU A 51 -12.82 5.30 12.33
CA GLU A 51 -14.26 5.51 12.05
C GLU A 51 -14.64 5.30 10.57
N LYS A 52 -13.68 5.52 9.65
CA LYS A 52 -13.90 5.30 8.21
C LYS A 52 -13.75 3.83 7.78
N GLY A 53 -13.08 3.02 8.60
CA GLY A 53 -12.77 1.64 8.29
C GLY A 53 -13.63 0.61 9.02
N ALA A 54 -14.21 0.99 10.15
CA ALA A 54 -15.13 0.17 10.94
C ALA A 54 -16.59 0.58 10.72
N LYS A 55 -17.51 -0.38 10.82
CA LYS A 55 -18.96 -0.12 10.78
C LYS A 55 -19.47 0.58 12.04
N SER A 56 -18.87 0.28 13.20
CA SER A 56 -19.14 0.91 14.49
C SER A 56 -18.03 0.59 15.49
N GLY A 57 -17.94 1.36 16.58
CA GLY A 57 -16.99 1.16 17.67
C GLY A 57 -17.36 2.05 18.87
N SER A 58 -16.86 1.71 20.07
CA SER A 58 -17.10 2.47 21.29
C SER A 58 -15.86 2.48 22.17
N ASN A 59 -15.59 3.62 22.81
CA ASN A 59 -14.43 3.82 23.70
C ASN A 59 -13.07 3.55 23.03
N ILE A 60 -12.95 3.84 21.73
CA ILE A 60 -11.71 3.70 20.98
C ILE A 60 -11.03 5.07 20.93
N GLY A 61 -9.90 5.20 21.63
CA GLY A 61 -9.06 6.40 21.62
C GLY A 61 -7.70 6.13 20.98
N ASP A 62 -6.92 7.19 20.79
CA ASP A 62 -5.50 7.03 20.47
C ASP A 62 -4.80 6.36 21.67
N CYS A 63 -4.11 5.25 21.41
CA CYS A 63 -3.51 4.47 22.48
C CYS A 63 -2.25 5.13 23.05
N ASP A 64 -1.53 5.89 22.23
CA ASP A 64 -0.26 6.49 22.67
C ASP A 64 -0.48 7.89 23.25
N GLY A 65 -1.59 8.54 22.90
CA GLY A 65 -1.84 9.95 23.23
C GLY A 65 -0.77 10.88 22.65
N THR A 66 0.05 10.38 21.71
CA THR A 66 1.14 11.13 21.10
C THR A 66 0.74 11.60 19.70
N PRO A 67 1.39 12.67 19.18
CA PRO A 67 1.24 13.07 17.78
C PRO A 67 1.58 11.96 16.77
N CYS A 68 2.35 10.94 17.20
CA CYS A 68 2.54 9.70 16.45
C CYS A 68 1.33 8.77 16.60
N GLY A 69 0.21 9.15 15.98
CA GLY A 69 -0.98 8.30 15.89
C GLY A 69 -0.80 7.09 14.95
N TYR A 70 -1.90 6.37 14.68
CA TYR A 70 -1.90 5.20 13.81
C TYR A 70 -1.47 5.52 12.37
N ARG A 71 -0.26 5.08 11.99
CA ARG A 71 0.29 5.18 10.62
C ARG A 71 0.28 6.60 10.02
N VAL A 72 0.67 7.57 10.84
CA VAL A 72 0.90 8.95 10.39
C VAL A 72 2.00 8.99 9.31
N CYS A 73 3.08 8.22 9.51
CA CYS A 73 4.10 8.00 8.49
C CYS A 73 3.69 6.86 7.54
N LYS A 74 3.65 7.16 6.24
CA LYS A 74 3.33 6.21 5.16
C LYS A 74 4.57 5.45 4.69
N ASN A 75 4.34 4.46 3.83
CA ASN A 75 5.39 3.72 3.12
C ASN A 75 6.53 3.23 4.03
N ASN A 76 6.17 2.65 5.18
CA ASN A 76 7.11 2.13 6.19
C ASN A 76 8.01 3.20 6.84
N GLY A 77 7.61 4.47 6.81
CA GLY A 77 8.28 5.53 7.57
C GLY A 77 8.16 5.33 9.08
N LYS A 78 9.21 5.66 9.83
CA LYS A 78 9.21 5.57 11.30
C LYS A 78 8.79 6.90 11.91
N CYS A 79 7.78 6.88 12.78
CA CYS A 79 7.35 8.09 13.50
C CYS A 79 8.21 8.32 14.73
N LYS A 80 8.59 9.58 14.97
CA LYS A 80 9.23 10.05 16.18
C LYS A 80 8.47 11.26 16.70
N VAL A 81 8.09 11.23 17.97
CA VAL A 81 7.48 12.39 18.65
C VAL A 81 8.55 13.45 18.87
N ILE A 82 8.24 14.71 18.54
CA ILE A 82 9.09 15.87 18.76
C ILE A 82 8.24 16.91 19.49
N GLU A 83 8.47 17.07 20.79
CA GLU A 83 7.67 17.96 21.66
C GLU A 83 6.17 17.64 21.56
N SER A 84 5.38 18.58 21.04
CA SER A 84 3.93 18.46 20.82
C SER A 84 3.56 18.15 19.36
N ASP A 85 4.53 17.84 18.49
CA ASP A 85 4.33 17.41 17.09
C ASP A 85 5.05 16.07 16.82
N TYR A 86 5.06 15.64 15.55
CA TYR A 86 5.76 14.44 15.10
C TYR A 86 6.69 14.73 13.92
N SER A 87 7.65 13.84 13.72
CA SER A 87 8.48 13.77 12.51
C SER A 87 8.56 12.34 12.00
N CYS A 88 8.49 12.21 10.67
CA CYS A 88 8.62 10.93 10.00
C CYS A 88 10.03 10.75 9.41
N LEU A 89 10.68 9.65 9.78
CA LEU A 89 11.92 9.19 9.16
C LEU A 89 11.54 8.35 7.93
N CYS A 90 11.66 8.94 6.74
CA CYS A 90 11.27 8.30 5.49
C CYS A 90 12.34 7.35 4.93
N PRO A 91 11.96 6.24 4.28
CA PRO A 91 12.89 5.43 3.50
C PRO A 91 13.42 6.19 2.28
N LYS A 92 14.54 5.73 1.70
CA LYS A 92 15.27 6.38 0.60
C LYS A 92 14.42 6.78 -0.62
N GLN A 93 13.29 6.13 -0.86
CA GLN A 93 12.41 6.37 -2.01
C GLN A 93 11.27 7.34 -1.71
N TRP A 94 11.13 7.83 -0.48
CA TRP A 94 9.99 8.63 -0.03
C TRP A 94 10.45 9.89 0.70
N MET A 95 9.64 10.94 0.63
CA MET A 95 9.83 12.23 1.29
C MET A 95 8.48 12.86 1.70
N GLY A 96 8.53 14.07 2.27
CA GLY A 96 7.35 14.78 2.80
C GLY A 96 7.16 14.54 4.30
N LYS A 97 6.32 15.36 4.96
CA LYS A 97 6.06 15.27 6.42
C LYS A 97 5.56 13.88 6.83
N THR A 98 4.86 13.20 5.92
CA THR A 98 4.20 11.90 6.12
C THR A 98 4.78 10.77 5.25
N CYS A 99 5.91 10.96 4.56
CA CYS A 99 6.53 9.96 3.68
C CYS A 99 5.63 9.44 2.54
N ASP A 100 4.75 10.29 2.01
CA ASP A 100 3.80 10.00 0.95
C ASP A 100 4.23 10.47 -0.43
N VAL A 101 5.29 11.28 -0.50
CA VAL A 101 5.85 11.79 -1.77
C VAL A 101 6.97 10.86 -2.23
N CYS A 102 6.83 10.25 -3.41
CA CYS A 102 7.90 9.45 -4.00
C CYS A 102 9.03 10.35 -4.49
N ILE A 103 10.28 10.00 -4.21
CA ILE A 103 11.45 10.67 -4.77
C ILE A 103 11.71 10.08 -6.16
N PRO A 104 11.53 10.85 -7.26
CA PRO A 104 11.80 10.33 -8.59
C PRO A 104 13.28 10.02 -8.76
N ASN A 105 13.59 8.89 -9.41
CA ASN A 105 14.96 8.57 -9.80
C ASN A 105 15.38 9.50 -10.96
N PRO A 106 16.49 10.24 -10.84
CA PRO A 106 16.94 11.10 -11.93
C PRO A 106 17.49 10.26 -13.09
N PHE A 107 17.03 10.56 -14.31
CA PHE A 107 17.58 10.01 -15.56
C PHE A 107 18.29 11.16 -16.31
N THR A 108 19.56 10.98 -16.67
CA THR A 108 20.42 12.02 -17.26
C THR A 108 20.56 11.91 -18.78
N GLY A 109 19.54 11.38 -19.47
CA GLY A 109 19.54 11.15 -20.92
C GLY A 109 20.28 9.88 -21.36
N ASN A 110 21.40 9.55 -20.71
CA ASN A 110 22.17 8.32 -20.96
C ASN A 110 21.91 7.21 -19.93
N SER A 111 21.00 7.44 -18.98
CA SER A 111 20.63 6.46 -17.96
C SER A 111 19.65 5.43 -18.52
N TYR A 112 19.85 4.14 -18.19
CA TYR A 112 18.87 3.09 -18.48
C TYR A 112 18.81 2.08 -17.33
N ILE A 113 17.64 1.48 -17.13
CA ILE A 113 17.47 0.33 -16.24
C ILE A 113 16.91 -0.81 -17.07
N LYS A 114 17.51 -1.98 -16.98
CA LYS A 114 17.11 -3.18 -17.72
C LYS A 114 16.53 -4.21 -16.76
N TYR A 115 15.31 -4.65 -17.04
CA TYR A 115 14.66 -5.74 -16.31
C TYR A 115 14.50 -6.96 -17.22
N THR A 116 14.52 -8.15 -16.62
CA THR A 116 14.15 -9.41 -17.27
C THR A 116 12.93 -9.95 -16.55
N ASP A 117 11.86 -10.24 -17.27
CA ASP A 117 10.67 -10.86 -16.69
C ASP A 117 10.96 -12.36 -16.47
N THR A 118 11.13 -12.75 -15.21
CA THR A 118 11.42 -14.13 -14.84
C THR A 118 10.22 -15.05 -15.02
N ASN A 119 9.00 -14.48 -15.08
CA ASN A 119 7.75 -15.24 -15.17
C ASN A 119 7.16 -15.15 -16.58
N TYR A 120 7.98 -14.86 -17.59
CA TYR A 120 7.54 -14.64 -18.97
C TYR A 120 6.69 -15.78 -19.53
N GLU A 121 7.10 -17.03 -19.28
CA GLU A 121 6.41 -18.23 -19.79
C GLU A 121 5.03 -18.47 -19.13
N GLU A 122 4.77 -17.87 -17.97
CA GLU A 122 3.52 -18.03 -17.22
C GLU A 122 2.52 -16.89 -17.49
N ARG A 123 2.95 -15.83 -18.21
CA ARG A 123 2.09 -14.67 -18.45
C ARG A 123 1.13 -14.89 -19.61
N ASP A 124 -0.08 -14.37 -19.46
CA ASP A 124 -0.97 -14.14 -20.59
C ASP A 124 -0.46 -12.93 -21.39
N LEU A 125 0.26 -13.20 -22.47
CA LEU A 125 0.87 -12.18 -23.33
C LEU A 125 -0.15 -11.34 -24.12
N ARG A 126 -1.45 -11.68 -24.09
CA ARG A 126 -2.50 -10.89 -24.75
C ARG A 126 -2.81 -9.59 -24.02
N PHE A 127 -2.43 -9.47 -22.75
CA PHE A 127 -2.73 -8.30 -21.94
C PHE A 127 -1.45 -7.74 -21.33
N THR A 128 -1.02 -6.58 -21.81
CA THR A 128 0.13 -5.87 -21.23
C THR A 128 -0.32 -4.48 -20.78
N ARG A 129 -0.31 -4.25 -19.46
CA ARG A 129 -0.61 -2.93 -18.89
C ARG A 129 0.64 -2.31 -18.29
N ILE A 130 0.99 -1.14 -18.80
CA ILE A 130 2.16 -0.38 -18.38
C ILE A 130 1.70 1.01 -17.93
N SER A 131 2.21 1.48 -16.79
CA SER A 131 1.87 2.80 -16.24
C SER A 131 3.09 3.40 -15.55
N PHE A 132 3.38 4.66 -15.86
CA PHE A 132 4.46 5.42 -15.23
C PHE A 132 3.96 6.82 -14.87
N ASN A 133 4.54 7.40 -13.83
CA ASN A 133 4.45 8.82 -13.55
C ASN A 133 5.84 9.42 -13.76
N PHE A 134 5.95 10.48 -14.55
CA PHE A 134 7.24 11.07 -14.91
C PHE A 134 7.11 12.60 -15.05
N THR A 135 8.25 13.28 -15.00
CA THR A 135 8.34 14.73 -15.23
C THR A 135 9.61 14.98 -16.03
N THR A 136 9.53 15.81 -17.06
CA THR A 136 10.67 16.13 -17.93
C THR A 136 10.53 17.54 -18.50
N SER A 137 11.66 18.19 -18.76
CA SER A 137 11.73 19.44 -19.53
C SER A 137 12.03 19.22 -21.01
N GLN A 138 12.32 17.97 -21.41
CA GLN A 138 12.62 17.62 -22.80
C GLN A 138 11.33 17.50 -23.62
N MET A 139 11.38 17.94 -24.88
CA MET A 139 10.24 17.88 -25.80
C MET A 139 9.95 16.45 -26.28
N ASP A 140 11.01 15.64 -26.43
CA ASP A 140 10.95 14.26 -26.91
C ASP A 140 11.83 13.34 -26.04
N GLY A 141 11.45 12.06 -25.96
CA GLY A 141 12.23 11.05 -25.25
C GLY A 141 11.60 9.65 -25.27
N LEU A 142 12.44 8.61 -25.26
CA LEU A 142 12.00 7.22 -25.16
C LEU A 142 11.75 6.86 -23.68
N LEU A 143 10.52 6.49 -23.33
CA LEU A 143 10.16 6.13 -21.95
C LEU A 143 10.23 4.62 -21.71
N TRP A 144 9.86 3.82 -22.71
CA TRP A 144 9.86 2.36 -22.59
C TRP A 144 10.20 1.71 -23.92
N LEU A 145 11.05 0.67 -23.85
CA LEU A 145 11.41 -0.18 -24.97
C LEU A 145 11.17 -1.64 -24.58
N PHE A 146 10.28 -2.31 -25.31
CA PHE A 146 10.10 -3.75 -25.20
C PHE A 146 10.59 -4.44 -26.47
N LYS A 147 11.43 -5.46 -26.29
CA LYS A 147 11.97 -6.26 -27.38
C LYS A 147 11.49 -7.70 -27.24
N ASN A 148 10.74 -8.20 -28.22
CA ASN A 148 10.31 -9.58 -28.23
C ASN A 148 11.52 -10.52 -28.46
N LYS A 149 11.62 -11.58 -27.64
CA LYS A 149 12.72 -12.54 -27.68
C LYS A 149 12.61 -13.52 -28.87
N VAL A 150 11.39 -13.77 -29.35
CA VAL A 150 11.10 -14.75 -30.41
C VAL A 150 11.19 -14.12 -31.80
N ASN A 151 10.79 -12.86 -31.95
CA ASN A 151 10.75 -12.20 -33.24
C ASN A 151 11.21 -10.74 -33.13
N PHE A 152 12.45 -10.48 -33.56
CA PHE A 152 13.14 -9.19 -33.46
C PHE A 152 12.40 -8.04 -34.18
N SER A 153 11.51 -8.37 -35.12
CA SER A 153 10.70 -7.41 -35.88
C SER A 153 9.59 -6.76 -35.04
N TYR A 154 9.21 -7.32 -33.89
CA TYR A 154 8.17 -6.78 -33.01
C TYR A 154 8.80 -6.09 -31.79
N THR A 155 9.30 -4.89 -32.03
CA THR A 155 9.76 -3.97 -30.98
C THR A 155 8.66 -2.96 -30.69
N TYR A 156 8.24 -2.86 -29.44
CA TYR A 156 7.24 -1.88 -29.01
C TYR A 156 7.94 -0.76 -28.25
N TYR A 157 7.57 0.47 -28.56
CA TYR A 157 8.12 1.67 -27.94
C TYR A 157 7.00 2.57 -27.45
N ILE A 158 7.25 3.23 -26.31
CA ILE A 158 6.42 4.34 -25.84
C ILE A 158 7.32 5.57 -25.86
N PHE A 159 7.01 6.50 -26.76
CA PHE A 159 7.67 7.80 -26.85
C PHE A 159 6.83 8.88 -26.17
N LEU A 160 7.51 9.82 -25.54
CA LEU A 160 6.98 11.15 -25.34
C LEU A 160 7.05 11.90 -26.67
N ILE A 161 5.92 12.40 -27.17
CA ILE A 161 5.87 13.35 -28.28
C ILE A 161 5.09 14.56 -27.74
N SER A 162 5.77 15.68 -27.48
CA SER A 162 5.19 17.02 -27.24
C SER A 162 3.94 17.05 -26.32
N THR A 163 4.12 17.20 -25.01
CA THR A 163 3.14 17.54 -23.92
C THR A 163 1.71 16.98 -23.91
N TYR A 164 1.27 16.20 -24.90
CA TYR A 164 -0.03 15.54 -24.94
C TYR A 164 0.15 14.11 -24.47
N CYS A 165 -0.26 13.87 -23.23
CA CYS A 165 -0.21 12.59 -22.58
C CYS A 165 -1.19 11.62 -23.29
N ILE A 166 -0.72 10.85 -24.28
CA ILE A 166 -1.45 9.68 -24.76
C ILE A 166 -1.35 8.61 -23.67
N THR A 167 -2.29 8.66 -22.73
CA THR A 167 -2.57 7.56 -21.82
C THR A 167 -3.66 6.74 -22.48
N HIS A 168 -3.28 5.63 -23.12
CA HIS A 168 -4.06 4.41 -23.43
C HIS A 168 -3.58 3.79 -24.75
N PHE A 169 -2.87 2.66 -24.65
CA PHE A 169 -2.81 1.66 -25.71
C PHE A 169 -3.59 0.46 -25.19
N TYR A 170 -4.66 0.09 -25.89
CA TYR A 170 -5.40 -1.17 -25.65
C TYR A 170 -4.62 -2.34 -26.27
#